data_AF-A0A3M7CDA1-F1
#
_entry.id   AF-A0A3M7CDA1-F1
#
_cell.length_a   1.000
_cell.length_b   1.000
_cell.length_c   1.000
_cell.angle_alpha   90.00
_cell.angle_beta   90.00
_cell.angle_gamma   90.00
#
_symmetry.space_group_name_H-M   'P 1'
#
loop_
_entity.id
_entity.type
_entity.pdbx_description
1 polymer ?
#
loop_
_entity_poly.entity_id
_entity_poly.type
_entity_poly.pdbx_seq_one_letter_code
_entity_poly.pdbx_strand_id
1 'polypeptide(L)'
;MSEGQVTLRTRKFIRNPLLGRKQMVVCVPPERDIRWRQHFEISRNVSDMASRQSNDVLHPSRPNVSKDELRTKLSELYKSGKDQVSVFGFRTHYGGGKSTGFALIYDSNEAMKSFEPHYRLVRYGMANKIEKASRQQRKQRKNRSKEFRGTAKTKGASKDKKK
;
A
#
# COMPACT_ATOMS: atom_id res chain seq x y z
N MET A 1 16.28 -2.01 25.48
CA MET A 1 15.07 -1.40 24.90
C MET A 1 13.94 -2.37 25.14
N SER A 2 12.99 -2.07 26.02
CA SER A 2 11.87 -2.98 26.30
C SER A 2 11.05 -3.19 25.02
N GLU A 3 10.90 -4.44 24.59
CA GLU A 3 10.01 -4.79 23.48
C GLU A 3 8.56 -4.58 23.91
N GLY A 4 8.06 -3.35 23.75
CA GLY A 4 6.65 -3.06 23.95
C GLY A 4 5.80 -3.98 23.06
N GLN A 5 4.87 -4.70 23.67
CA GLN A 5 3.99 -5.64 22.98
C GLN A 5 3.21 -4.93 21.87
N VAL A 6 3.50 -5.27 20.61
CA VAL A 6 2.76 -4.77 19.45
C VAL A 6 1.69 -5.79 19.06
N THR A 7 0.43 -5.41 19.21
CA THR A 7 -0.73 -6.23 18.87
C THR A 7 -1.29 -5.80 17.52
N LEU A 8 -1.50 -6.77 16.63
CA LEU A 8 -2.14 -6.55 15.33
C LEU A 8 -3.57 -7.03 15.35
N ARG A 9 -4.47 -6.21 14.80
CA ARG A 9 -5.87 -6.55 14.59
C ARG A 9 -6.28 -6.11 13.19
N THR A 10 -6.95 -6.98 12.46
CA THR A 10 -7.30 -6.80 11.05
C THR A 10 -8.78 -6.50 10.88
N ARG A 11 -9.15 -5.60 9.95
CA ARG A 11 -10.55 -5.27 9.62
C ARG A 11 -10.79 -5.32 8.12
N LYS A 12 -12.08 -5.38 7.74
CA LYS A 12 -12.52 -5.34 6.33
C LYS A 12 -11.74 -6.35 5.48
N PHE A 13 -11.61 -7.56 6.00
CA PHE A 13 -10.93 -8.65 5.30
C PHE A 13 -11.76 -9.06 4.09
N ILE A 14 -11.14 -9.07 2.92
CA ILE A 14 -11.76 -9.49 1.66
C ILE A 14 -10.78 -10.42 0.97
N ARG A 15 -11.27 -11.61 0.60
CA ARG A 15 -10.55 -12.51 -0.30
C ARG A 15 -10.91 -12.12 -1.75
N ASN A 16 -9.91 -11.76 -2.54
CA ASN A 16 -10.08 -11.43 -3.95
C ASN A 16 -9.46 -12.55 -4.81
N PRO A 17 -10.27 -13.48 -5.35
CA PRO A 17 -9.77 -14.57 -6.18
C PRO A 17 -9.24 -14.10 -7.54
N LEU A 18 -9.73 -12.98 -8.07
CA LEU A 18 -9.32 -12.47 -9.39
C LEU A 18 -7.84 -12.05 -9.43
N LEU A 19 -7.34 -11.54 -8.30
CA LEU A 19 -5.96 -11.08 -8.14
C LEU A 19 -5.12 -12.02 -7.28
N GLY A 20 -5.67 -13.19 -6.91
CA GLY A 20 -4.99 -14.17 -6.05
C GLY A 20 -4.48 -13.57 -4.74
N ARG A 21 -5.27 -12.70 -4.10
CA ARG A 21 -4.83 -11.99 -2.89
C ARG A 21 -5.93 -11.80 -1.86
N LYS A 22 -5.51 -11.69 -0.60
CA LYS A 22 -6.31 -11.26 0.54
C LYS A 22 -5.98 -9.82 0.84
N GLN A 23 -7.00 -8.97 0.88
CA GLN A 23 -6.85 -7.55 1.21
C GLN A 23 -7.52 -7.27 2.55
N MET A 24 -6.85 -6.48 3.37
CA MET A 24 -7.36 -6.12 4.68
C MET A 24 -6.91 -4.73 5.07
N VAL A 25 -7.74 -4.08 5.87
CA VAL A 25 -7.42 -2.81 6.49
C VAL A 25 -6.78 -3.11 7.84
N VAL A 26 -5.56 -2.63 8.02
CA VAL A 26 -4.83 -2.65 9.28
C VAL A 26 -5.11 -1.30 9.97
N CYS A 27 -6.38 -1.15 10.40
CA CYS A 27 -7.06 0.01 11.01
C CYS A 27 -7.24 1.30 10.15
N VAL A 28 -8.41 1.98 10.32
CA VAL A 28 -8.87 3.35 9.92
C VAL A 28 -10.02 3.72 10.91
N PRO A 29 -10.18 4.94 11.47
CA PRO A 29 -11.47 5.37 12.01
C PRO A 29 -12.29 6.14 10.96
N PRO A 30 -13.62 6.04 11.03
CA PRO A 30 -14.54 6.63 10.06
C PRO A 30 -14.51 8.16 10.05
N GLU A 31 -14.86 8.73 8.91
CA GLU A 31 -15.34 10.11 8.75
C GLU A 31 -16.28 10.47 9.90
N ARG A 32 -15.96 11.55 10.60
CA ARG A 32 -16.95 12.23 11.45
C ARG A 32 -17.77 13.10 10.53
N ASP A 33 -18.93 12.63 10.11
CA ASP A 33 -20.06 13.52 9.84
C ASP A 33 -21.20 13.14 10.77
N ILE A 34 -21.30 13.92 11.85
CA ILE A 34 -22.29 13.77 12.91
C ILE A 34 -23.43 14.73 12.56
N ARG A 35 -24.33 14.29 11.70
CA ARG A 35 -25.68 14.87 11.57
C ARG A 35 -26.58 13.82 10.91
N TRP A 36 -27.70 13.52 11.56
CA TRP A 36 -28.71 12.49 11.23
C TRP A 36 -28.56 11.10 11.88
N ARG A 37 -28.61 11.07 13.22
CA ARG A 37 -29.26 9.98 13.96
C ARG A 37 -30.02 10.54 15.15
N GLN A 38 -31.13 11.21 14.85
CA GLN A 38 -32.22 11.35 15.80
C GLN A 38 -33.49 10.91 15.09
N HIS A 39 -33.72 9.60 15.09
CA HIS A 39 -35.04 9.02 15.34
C HIS A 39 -34.97 7.50 15.36
N PHE A 40 -35.71 6.97 16.33
CA PHE A 40 -36.17 5.59 16.48
C PHE A 40 -35.22 4.56 17.10
N GLU A 41 -35.29 4.49 18.43
CA GLU A 41 -35.34 3.24 19.18
C GLU A 41 -36.57 2.42 18.80
N ILE A 42 -36.44 1.09 18.78
CA ILE A 42 -37.34 0.13 19.45
C ILE A 42 -36.62 -1.22 19.55
N SER A 43 -36.46 -1.64 20.80
CA SER A 43 -36.37 -3.01 21.35
C SER A 43 -35.95 -4.18 20.45
N ARG A 44 -34.79 -4.77 20.77
CA ARG A 44 -34.58 -6.23 20.75
C ARG A 44 -33.33 -6.63 21.55
N ASN A 45 -33.57 -7.40 22.61
CA ASN A 45 -32.72 -8.42 23.25
C ASN A 45 -31.20 -8.17 23.29
N VAL A 46 -30.74 -7.67 24.44
CA VAL A 46 -29.32 -7.56 24.80
C VAL A 46 -28.85 -8.89 25.38
N SER A 47 -28.64 -9.87 24.52
CA SER A 47 -27.88 -11.08 24.83
C SER A 47 -27.04 -11.45 23.62
N ASP A 48 -26.17 -10.52 23.25
CA ASP A 48 -24.97 -10.79 22.47
C ASP A 48 -23.93 -9.77 22.94
N MET A 49 -23.18 -10.15 23.98
CA MET A 49 -21.87 -9.56 24.24
C MET A 49 -20.93 -10.01 23.11
N ALA A 50 -21.20 -9.53 21.89
CA ALA A 50 -20.21 -9.50 20.84
C ALA A 50 -19.10 -8.59 21.35
N SER A 51 -18.04 -9.22 21.89
CA SER A 51 -16.81 -8.57 22.29
C SER A 51 -16.46 -7.53 21.22
N ARG A 52 -16.62 -6.26 21.57
CA ARG A 52 -16.41 -5.13 20.68
C ARG A 52 -14.91 -4.95 20.58
N GLN A 53 -14.26 -5.89 19.88
CA GLN A 53 -12.82 -5.94 19.73
C GLN A 53 -12.40 -4.71 18.92
N SER A 54 -11.86 -3.72 19.62
CA SER A 54 -11.29 -2.51 19.07
C SER A 54 -10.04 -2.87 18.25
N ASN A 55 -10.07 -2.65 16.95
CA ASN A 55 -9.14 -3.26 16.00
C ASN A 55 -8.08 -2.27 15.48
N ASP A 56 -6.90 -2.24 16.12
CA ASP A 56 -5.83 -1.26 15.93
C ASP A 56 -4.42 -1.91 15.92
N VAL A 57 -3.42 -1.29 15.25
CA VAL A 57 -1.99 -1.54 15.54
C VAL A 57 -1.66 -0.81 16.84
N LEU A 58 -1.66 -1.56 17.95
CA LEU A 58 -1.47 -1.00 19.27
C LEU A 58 0.01 -1.02 19.64
N HIS A 59 0.54 0.16 19.97
CA HIS A 59 1.92 0.38 20.39
C HIS A 59 1.95 1.47 21.48
N PRO A 60 1.33 1.23 22.65
CA PRO A 60 1.05 2.27 23.66
C PRO A 60 2.31 2.94 24.22
N SER A 61 3.41 2.20 24.36
CA SER A 61 4.67 2.68 24.95
C SER A 61 5.81 2.81 23.93
N ARG A 62 5.54 2.54 22.64
CA ARG A 62 6.55 2.50 21.58
C ARG A 62 6.23 3.54 20.51
N PRO A 63 7.24 4.13 19.84
CA PRO A 63 7.02 4.87 18.59
C PRO A 63 6.46 3.97 17.48
N ASN A 64 6.19 4.56 16.32
CA ASN A 64 5.61 3.86 15.18
C ASN A 64 6.38 2.58 14.82
N VAL A 65 5.63 1.50 14.61
CA VAL A 65 6.18 0.16 14.31
C VAL A 65 6.77 0.15 12.89
N SER A 66 7.93 -0.49 12.75
CA SER A 66 8.56 -0.65 11.44
C SER A 66 7.72 -1.55 10.53
N LYS A 67 7.74 -1.29 9.22
CA LYS A 67 6.94 -2.08 8.26
C LYS A 67 7.40 -3.53 8.17
N ASP A 68 8.68 -3.80 8.40
CA ASP A 68 9.23 -5.15 8.34
C ASP A 68 8.80 -6.01 9.53
N GLU A 69 8.68 -5.42 10.73
CA GLU A 69 8.09 -6.12 11.88
C GLU A 69 6.61 -6.43 11.65
N LEU A 70 5.86 -5.49 11.07
CA LEU A 70 4.45 -5.71 10.73
C LEU A 70 4.29 -6.82 9.69
N ARG A 71 5.20 -6.92 8.73
CA ARG A 71 5.22 -8.01 7.74
C ARG A 71 5.49 -9.35 8.40
N THR A 72 6.46 -9.43 9.31
CA THR A 72 6.78 -10.67 10.05
C THR A 72 5.56 -11.14 10.85
N LYS A 73 4.92 -10.25 11.60
CA LYS A 73 3.73 -10.60 12.39
C LYS A 73 2.54 -11.02 11.55
N LEU A 74 2.30 -10.36 10.42
CA LEU A 74 1.23 -10.76 9.49
C LEU A 74 1.56 -12.10 8.81
N SER A 75 2.84 -12.35 8.52
CA SER A 75 3.34 -13.61 7.97
C SER A 75 3.09 -14.77 8.94
N GLU A 76 3.37 -14.58 10.23
CA GLU A 76 3.08 -15.55 11.29
C GLU A 76 1.58 -15.80 11.44
N LEU A 77 0.76 -14.74 11.51
CA LEU A 77 -0.70 -14.85 11.71
C LEU A 77 -1.39 -15.61 10.58
N TYR A 78 -1.00 -15.35 9.33
CA TYR A 78 -1.63 -15.94 8.15
C TYR A 78 -0.82 -17.07 7.51
N LYS A 79 0.26 -17.53 8.16
CA LYS A 79 1.14 -18.61 7.70
C LYS A 79 1.59 -18.41 6.24
N SER A 80 1.92 -17.18 5.88
CA SER A 80 2.31 -16.79 4.52
C SER A 80 3.76 -16.30 4.54
N GLY A 81 4.49 -16.37 3.42
CA GLY A 81 5.87 -15.85 3.39
C GLY A 81 5.92 -14.34 3.59
N LYS A 82 6.97 -13.82 4.26
CA LYS A 82 7.18 -12.37 4.43
C LYS A 82 7.21 -11.63 3.09
N ASP A 83 7.72 -12.29 2.06
CA ASP A 83 7.80 -11.77 0.69
C ASP A 83 6.44 -11.69 0.00
N GLN A 84 5.44 -12.45 0.46
CA GLN A 84 4.07 -12.40 -0.06
C GLN A 84 3.21 -11.33 0.63
N VAL A 85 3.71 -10.72 1.71
CA VAL A 85 3.00 -9.71 2.50
C VAL A 85 3.50 -8.32 2.13
N SER A 86 2.59 -7.49 1.65
CA SER A 86 2.84 -6.10 1.30
C SER A 86 1.99 -5.15 2.15
N VAL A 87 2.63 -4.18 2.80
CA VAL A 87 1.97 -3.30 3.79
C VAL A 87 2.27 -1.83 3.50
N PHE A 88 1.24 -1.00 3.42
CA PHE A 88 1.35 0.38 2.95
C PHE A 88 0.36 1.33 3.61
N GLY A 89 0.55 2.64 3.39
CA GLY A 89 -0.39 3.67 3.80
C GLY A 89 -0.51 3.87 5.31
N PHE A 90 0.55 3.58 6.07
CA PHE A 90 0.49 3.74 7.53
C PHE A 90 0.41 5.20 7.96
N ARG A 91 -0.58 5.52 8.80
CA ARG A 91 -0.78 6.81 9.47
C ARG A 91 -1.00 6.59 10.95
N THR A 92 -0.22 7.26 11.78
CA THR A 92 -0.37 7.24 13.24
C THR A 92 -1.42 8.26 13.66
N HIS A 93 -2.23 7.91 14.67
CA HIS A 93 -3.19 8.83 15.27
C HIS A 93 -2.51 9.94 16.06
N TYR A 94 -3.22 11.08 16.17
CA TYR A 94 -2.83 12.15 17.08
C TYR A 94 -2.85 11.61 18.52
N GLY A 95 -1.80 11.90 19.29
CA GLY A 95 -1.57 11.30 20.61
C GLY A 95 -0.86 9.95 20.60
N GLY A 96 -0.56 9.38 19.44
CA GLY A 96 0.24 8.15 19.33
C GLY A 96 -0.51 6.87 19.75
N GLY A 97 0.24 5.77 19.93
CA GLY A 97 -0.28 4.49 20.44
C GLY A 97 -1.11 3.65 19.45
N LYS A 98 -1.64 4.27 18.39
CA LYS A 98 -2.47 3.63 17.37
C LYS A 98 -2.04 4.03 15.96
N SER A 99 -1.88 3.04 15.09
CA SER A 99 -1.57 3.25 13.67
C SER A 99 -2.58 2.52 12.78
N THR A 100 -2.85 3.16 11.65
CA THR A 100 -3.83 2.77 10.62
C THR A 100 -3.11 2.55 9.30
N GLY A 101 -3.50 1.60 8.47
CA GLY A 101 -2.81 1.23 7.24
C GLY A 101 -3.52 0.09 6.50
N PHE A 102 -2.87 -0.39 5.44
CA PHE A 102 -3.41 -1.43 4.56
C PHE A 102 -2.42 -2.57 4.41
N ALA A 103 -2.91 -3.79 4.37
CA ALA A 103 -2.11 -4.98 4.06
C ALA A 103 -2.73 -5.77 2.92
N LEU A 104 -1.86 -6.28 2.05
CA LEU A 104 -2.17 -7.20 0.98
C LEU A 104 -1.32 -8.45 1.18
N ILE A 105 -1.95 -9.61 1.18
CA ILE A 105 -1.28 -10.91 1.26
C ILE A 105 -1.60 -11.63 -0.04
N TYR A 106 -0.59 -11.87 -0.85
CA TYR A 106 -0.72 -12.62 -2.10
C TYR A 106 -0.58 -14.12 -1.84
N ASP A 107 -1.26 -14.94 -2.64
CA ASP A 107 -1.13 -16.40 -2.55
C ASP A 107 0.23 -16.85 -3.14
N SER A 108 0.78 -16.15 -4.14
CA SER A 108 2.08 -16.42 -4.76
C SER A 108 2.96 -15.17 -4.88
N ASN A 109 4.29 -15.37 -4.96
CA ASN A 109 5.25 -14.28 -5.16
C ASN A 109 5.18 -13.70 -6.59
N GLU A 110 4.82 -14.53 -7.56
CA GLU A 110 4.64 -14.12 -8.96
C GLU A 110 3.45 -13.18 -9.11
N ALA A 111 2.33 -13.49 -8.43
CA ALA A 111 1.16 -12.62 -8.40
C ALA A 111 1.52 -11.24 -7.82
N MET A 112 2.36 -11.19 -6.79
CA MET A 112 2.83 -9.90 -6.26
C MET A 112 3.56 -9.08 -7.30
N LYS A 113 4.52 -9.67 -8.03
CA LYS A 113 5.33 -8.95 -9.04
C LYS A 113 4.48 -8.42 -10.19
N SER A 114 3.42 -9.12 -10.56
CA SER A 114 2.53 -8.75 -11.67
C SER A 114 1.52 -7.66 -11.30
N PHE A 115 0.93 -7.75 -10.11
CA PHE A 115 -0.18 -6.86 -9.72
C PHE A 115 0.25 -5.64 -8.92
N GLU A 116 1.42 -5.65 -8.27
CA GLU A 116 1.90 -4.49 -7.53
C GLU A 116 2.45 -3.40 -8.46
N PRO A 117 2.16 -2.12 -8.18
CA PRO A 117 2.84 -1.03 -8.85
C PRO A 117 4.36 -1.09 -8.65
N HIS A 118 5.11 -0.80 -9.72
CA HIS A 118 6.58 -0.88 -9.75
C HIS A 118 7.27 -0.17 -8.58
N TYR A 119 6.76 0.98 -8.15
CA TYR A 119 7.36 1.75 -7.04
C TYR A 119 7.31 1.02 -5.69
N ARG A 120 6.37 0.09 -5.49
CA ARG A 120 6.31 -0.73 -4.28
C ARG A 120 7.31 -1.87 -4.34
N LEU A 121 7.48 -2.49 -5.51
CA LEU A 121 8.49 -3.53 -5.74
C LEU A 121 9.90 -3.00 -5.47
N VAL A 122 10.21 -1.78 -5.92
CA VAL A 122 11.49 -1.12 -5.64
C VAL A 122 11.72 -0.90 -4.14
N ARG A 123 10.68 -0.56 -3.37
CA ARG A 123 10.79 -0.38 -1.91
C ARG A 123 11.08 -1.68 -1.16
N TYR A 124 10.65 -2.82 -1.71
CA TYR A 124 10.93 -4.14 -1.15
C TYR A 124 12.19 -4.79 -1.73
N GLY A 125 12.92 -4.10 -2.61
CA GLY A 125 14.12 -4.64 -3.25
C GLY A 125 13.86 -5.72 -4.30
N MET A 126 12.61 -5.92 -4.72
CA MET A 126 12.23 -6.94 -5.72
C MET A 126 12.38 -6.46 -7.17
N ALA A 127 12.55 -5.15 -7.38
CA ALA A 127 12.75 -4.56 -8.69
C ALA A 127 13.71 -3.38 -8.62
N ASN A 128 14.44 -3.14 -9.71
CA ASN A 128 15.33 -1.98 -9.81
C ASN A 128 14.55 -0.70 -10.12
N LYS A 129 15.08 0.42 -9.64
CA LYS A 129 14.54 1.74 -9.97
C LYS A 129 14.64 1.95 -11.48
N ILE A 130 13.53 2.31 -12.12
CA ILE A 130 13.54 2.63 -13.54
C ILE A 130 14.19 4.00 -13.71
N GLU A 131 15.44 4.01 -14.16
CA GLU A 131 16.15 5.24 -14.45
C GLU A 131 15.62 5.85 -15.76
N LYS A 132 14.96 7.00 -15.62
CA LYS A 132 14.47 7.78 -16.76
C LYS A 132 15.06 9.17 -16.66
N ALA A 133 15.53 9.68 -17.80
CA ALA A 133 15.89 11.08 -17.95
C ALA A 133 14.78 12.00 -17.43
N SER A 134 15.15 13.19 -16.95
CA SER A 134 14.21 14.17 -16.39
C SER A 134 13.00 14.39 -17.30
N ARG A 135 11.83 14.64 -16.71
CA ARG A 135 10.59 14.90 -17.48
C ARG A 135 10.78 16.04 -18.47
N GLN A 136 11.59 17.04 -18.11
CA GLN A 136 11.93 18.17 -18.97
C GLN A 136 12.72 17.73 -20.20
N GLN A 137 13.81 16.97 -20.02
CA GLN A 137 14.64 16.47 -21.13
C GLN A 137 13.83 15.59 -22.10
N ARG A 138 12.93 14.74 -21.57
CA ARG A 138 12.03 13.92 -22.39
C ARG A 138 11.04 14.76 -23.20
N LYS A 139 10.47 15.81 -22.60
CA LYS A 139 9.57 16.74 -23.30
C LYS A 139 10.29 17.55 -24.38
N GLN A 140 11.49 18.06 -24.08
CA GLN A 140 12.31 18.78 -25.05
C GLN A 140 12.73 17.88 -26.21
N ARG A 141 13.15 16.64 -25.96
CA ARG A 141 13.44 15.66 -27.00
C ARG A 141 12.20 15.35 -27.85
N LYS A 142 11.03 15.17 -27.22
CA LYS A 142 9.76 14.97 -27.92
C LYS A 142 9.43 16.16 -28.82
N ASN A 143 9.55 17.40 -28.34
CA ASN A 143 9.26 18.58 -29.13
C ASN A 143 10.21 18.71 -30.34
N ARG A 144 11.53 18.53 -30.15
CA ARG A 144 12.49 18.46 -31.27
C ARG A 144 12.15 17.36 -32.28
N SER A 145 11.74 16.19 -31.81
CA SER A 145 11.36 15.08 -32.71
C SER A 145 10.06 15.31 -33.50
N LYS A 146 9.24 16.30 -33.12
CA LYS A 146 8.02 16.66 -33.87
C LYS A 146 8.32 17.47 -35.13
N GLU A 147 9.47 18.14 -35.20
CA GLU A 147 9.88 18.96 -36.35
C GLU A 147 10.23 18.09 -37.57
N PHE A 148 10.74 16.88 -37.35
CA PHE A 148 11.11 15.94 -38.40
C PHE A 148 9.91 15.09 -38.86
N ARG A 149 9.96 14.56 -40.10
CA ARG A 149 8.94 13.68 -40.69
C ARG A 149 9.55 12.34 -41.13
N GLY A 150 8.72 11.29 -41.20
CA GLY A 150 9.15 9.96 -41.64
C GLY A 150 10.33 9.40 -40.84
N THR A 151 11.26 8.76 -41.54
CA THR A 151 12.47 8.13 -40.97
C THR A 151 13.46 9.14 -40.37
N ALA A 152 13.33 10.44 -40.67
CA ALA A 152 14.16 11.48 -40.06
C ALA A 152 13.88 11.66 -38.55
N LYS A 153 12.73 11.21 -38.03
CA LYS A 153 12.42 11.23 -36.59
C LYS A 153 13.31 10.30 -35.76
N THR A 154 13.66 9.15 -36.32
CA THR A 154 14.51 8.14 -35.65
C THR A 154 15.99 8.35 -35.97
N LYS A 155 16.32 8.81 -37.19
CA LYS A 155 17.70 9.08 -37.62
C LYS A 155 18.25 10.43 -37.15
N GLY A 156 17.39 11.36 -36.72
CA GLY A 156 17.77 12.73 -36.40
C GLY A 156 18.09 13.55 -37.67
N ALA A 157 18.54 14.80 -37.50
CA ALA A 157 19.08 15.57 -38.62
C ALA A 157 20.27 14.79 -39.22
N SER A 158 20.24 14.52 -40.51
CA SER A 158 21.40 13.97 -41.21
C SER A 158 22.56 14.92 -40.99
N LYS A 159 23.63 14.46 -40.34
CA LYS A 159 24.90 15.18 -40.39
C LYS A 159 25.31 15.23 -41.85
N ASP A 160 25.29 16.40 -42.46
CA ASP A 160 25.91 16.60 -43.77
C ASP A 160 27.36 16.12 -43.65
N LYS A 161 27.66 14.98 -44.27
CA LYS A 161 29.04 14.57 -44.51
C LYS A 161 29.58 15.58 -45.50
N LYS A 162 30.24 16.62 -44.99
CA LYS A 162 30.97 17.60 -45.79
C LYS A 162 31.97 16.82 -46.65
N LYS A 163 31.77 16.87 -47.96
CA LYS A 163 32.68 16.36 -48.99
C LYS A 163 33.83 17.34 -49.17
#